data_AF-L0DY67-F1
#
_entry.id   AF-L0DY67-F1
#
_cell.length_a   1.000
_cell.length_b   1.000
_cell.length_c   1.000
_cell.angle_alpha   90.00
_cell.angle_beta   90.00
_cell.angle_gamma   90.00
#
_symmetry.space_group_name_H-M   'P 1'
#
loop_
_entity.id
_entity.type
_entity.pdbx_description
1 polymer ?
#
loop_
_entity_poly.entity_id
_entity_poly.type
_entity_poly.pdbx_seq_one_letter_code
_entity_poly.pdbx_strand_id
1 'polypeptide(L)'
;MDLGVAHRLWVLIPEAGRLELMDAQMRPLAGERSGRPVLNHAFHPAAGAFEQVFVLRFEGEEGTAGTQRIVRARPDRDSHWILRRNTEEHDGWLLLEVEPEEFERTAMALAAIRDLPAWGTVDDLDEELAALLELETDHALAPEMPPFADEHALRLRREGMERLGRGDYAGALERLEESLQILPDTEVADRAARLRSYLRLQSP
;
A
#
# COMPACT_ATOMS: atom_id res chain seq x y z
N MET A 1 40.45 0.69 -14.44
CA MET A 1 39.34 -0.16 -13.96
C MET A 1 38.16 0.77 -13.83
N ASP A 2 37.23 0.69 -14.78
CA ASP A 2 35.99 1.45 -14.70
C ASP A 2 35.13 0.74 -13.66
N LEU A 3 35.10 1.28 -12.44
CA LEU A 3 34.20 0.79 -11.41
C LEU A 3 32.83 1.34 -11.78
N GLY A 4 32.08 0.59 -12.59
CA GLY A 4 30.74 0.98 -13.04
C GLY A 4 29.86 1.39 -11.86
N VAL A 5 28.93 2.32 -12.10
CA VAL A 5 28.01 2.83 -11.08
C VAL A 5 27.29 1.65 -10.40
N ALA A 6 27.30 1.64 -9.07
CA ALA A 6 26.56 0.67 -8.27
C ALA A 6 25.10 1.13 -8.16
N HIS A 7 24.17 0.21 -8.41
CA HIS A 7 22.73 0.46 -8.31
C HIS A 7 22.14 -0.35 -7.16
N ARG A 8 21.03 0.11 -6.60
CA ARG A 8 20.35 -0.54 -5.49
C ARG A 8 18.98 -1.08 -5.89
N LEU A 9 18.69 -2.27 -5.38
CA LEU A 9 17.39 -2.90 -5.42
C LEU A 9 16.83 -2.93 -4.00
N TRP A 10 15.67 -2.31 -3.82
CA TRP A 10 14.89 -2.37 -2.60
C TRP A 10 13.63 -3.18 -2.82
N VAL A 11 13.33 -4.09 -1.90
CA VAL A 11 12.10 -4.89 -1.91
C VAL A 11 11.49 -4.89 -0.52
N LEU A 12 10.23 -4.50 -0.44
CA LEU A 12 9.45 -4.46 0.79
C LEU A 12 8.30 -5.47 0.69
N ILE A 13 8.11 -6.25 1.75
CA ILE A 13 6.95 -7.13 1.91
C ILE A 13 6.24 -6.77 3.22
N PRO A 14 4.94 -6.39 3.16
CA PRO A 14 4.17 -6.06 4.35
C PRO A 14 3.84 -7.25 5.26
N GLU A 15 4.12 -8.47 4.81
CA GLU A 15 3.70 -9.75 5.39
C GLU A 15 4.87 -10.44 6.10
N ALA A 16 4.56 -11.14 7.19
CA ALA A 16 5.54 -11.90 7.94
C ALA A 16 6.05 -13.10 7.14
N GLY A 17 7.37 -13.27 7.10
CA GLY A 17 7.97 -14.36 6.35
C GLY A 17 9.46 -14.22 6.15
N ARG A 18 9.97 -15.08 5.27
CA ARG A 18 11.34 -15.09 4.79
C ARG A 18 11.37 -14.61 3.35
N LEU A 19 12.11 -13.55 3.09
CA LEU A 19 12.40 -13.04 1.78
C LEU A 19 13.82 -13.40 1.35
N GLU A 20 13.99 -13.81 0.11
CA GLU A 20 15.29 -14.08 -0.48
C GLU A 20 15.38 -13.51 -1.90
N LEU A 21 16.52 -12.90 -2.20
CA LEU A 21 16.91 -12.47 -3.52
C LEU A 21 17.95 -13.44 -4.07
N MET A 22 17.74 -13.91 -5.30
CA MET A 22 18.62 -14.82 -6.01
C MET A 22 19.01 -14.24 -7.36
N ASP A 23 20.15 -14.69 -7.89
CA ASP A 23 20.54 -14.39 -9.27
C ASP A 23 19.75 -15.22 -10.31
N ALA A 24 20.03 -15.00 -11.58
CA ALA A 24 19.40 -15.72 -12.69
C ALA A 24 19.74 -17.24 -12.71
N GLN A 25 20.71 -17.69 -11.93
CA GLN A 25 21.07 -19.11 -11.74
C GLN A 25 20.49 -19.68 -10.44
N MET A 26 19.54 -18.98 -9.79
CA MET A 26 18.92 -19.37 -8.52
C MET A 26 19.91 -19.47 -7.35
N ARG A 27 21.05 -18.77 -7.42
CA ARG A 27 21.99 -18.69 -6.29
C ARG A 27 21.56 -17.55 -5.37
N PRO A 28 21.51 -17.76 -4.04
CA PRO A 28 21.11 -16.73 -3.10
C PRO A 28 22.14 -15.59 -3.06
N LEU A 29 21.64 -14.35 -3.12
CA LEU A 29 22.43 -13.12 -3.05
C LEU A 29 22.21 -12.37 -1.73
N ALA A 30 20.96 -12.35 -1.25
CA ALA A 30 20.57 -11.71 -0.01
C ALA A 30 19.29 -12.37 0.55
N GLY A 31 19.03 -12.21 1.84
CA GLY A 31 17.79 -12.68 2.45
C GLY A 31 17.54 -12.04 3.81
N GLU A 32 16.27 -11.95 4.16
CA GLU A 32 15.75 -11.30 5.36
C GLU A 32 14.61 -12.16 5.93
N ARG A 33 14.54 -12.33 7.24
CA ARG A 33 13.39 -12.93 7.93
C ARG A 33 12.90 -11.99 9.00
N SER A 34 11.66 -11.53 8.88
CA SER A 34 11.04 -10.66 9.87
C SER A 34 9.53 -10.66 9.69
N GLY A 35 8.82 -9.97 10.59
CA GLY A 35 7.40 -9.73 10.41
C GLY A 35 7.08 -8.87 9.17
N ARG A 36 8.06 -8.15 8.62
CA ARG A 36 7.95 -7.28 7.44
C ARG A 36 9.31 -7.17 6.74
N PRO A 37 9.71 -8.15 5.93
CA PRO A 37 11.06 -8.19 5.41
C PRO A 37 11.31 -7.07 4.41
N VAL A 38 12.42 -6.37 4.60
CA VAL A 38 12.94 -5.34 3.69
C VAL A 38 14.30 -5.79 3.20
N LEU A 39 14.45 -5.97 1.90
CA LEU A 39 15.71 -6.35 1.30
C LEU A 39 16.31 -5.16 0.57
N ASN A 40 17.57 -4.87 0.84
CA ASN A 40 18.39 -3.90 0.14
C ASN A 40 19.62 -4.60 -0.45
N HIS A 41 19.76 -4.59 -1.77
CA HIS A 41 20.87 -5.21 -2.46
C HIS A 41 21.51 -4.25 -3.45
N ALA A 42 22.81 -3.99 -3.29
CA ALA A 42 23.60 -3.25 -4.26
C ALA A 42 24.17 -4.21 -5.31
N PHE A 43 24.07 -3.85 -6.59
CA PHE A 43 24.59 -4.62 -7.70
C PHE A 43 25.33 -3.74 -8.70
N HIS A 44 26.28 -4.36 -9.41
CA HIS A 44 26.93 -3.74 -10.56
C HIS A 44 26.44 -4.44 -11.82
N PRO A 45 25.81 -3.72 -12.75
CA PRO A 45 25.33 -4.33 -13.97
C PRO A 45 26.51 -4.78 -14.85
N ALA A 46 26.34 -5.89 -15.55
CA ALA A 46 27.31 -6.31 -16.55
C ALA A 46 27.45 -5.23 -17.63
N ALA A 47 28.66 -5.02 -18.14
CA ALA A 47 28.91 -4.00 -19.15
C ALA A 47 28.00 -4.21 -20.38
N GLY A 48 27.22 -3.20 -20.73
CA GLY A 48 26.27 -3.25 -21.85
C GLY A 48 24.96 -4.00 -21.57
N ALA A 49 24.70 -4.43 -20.33
CA ALA A 49 23.39 -4.96 -19.95
C ALA A 49 22.34 -3.85 -19.99
N PHE A 50 21.16 -4.14 -20.56
CA PHE A 50 20.00 -3.24 -20.52
C PHE A 50 19.17 -3.43 -19.25
N GLU A 51 19.15 -4.65 -18.70
CA GLU A 51 18.45 -5.02 -17.48
C GLU A 51 19.26 -6.09 -16.74
N GLN A 52 19.25 -6.05 -15.41
CA GLN A 52 19.74 -7.11 -14.54
C GLN A 52 18.54 -7.88 -13.99
N VAL A 53 18.56 -9.21 -14.17
CA VAL A 53 17.46 -10.09 -13.73
C VAL A 53 17.80 -10.72 -12.39
N PHE A 54 16.84 -10.65 -11.48
CA PHE A 54 16.86 -11.33 -10.19
C PHE A 54 15.60 -12.16 -10.00
N VAL A 55 15.69 -13.14 -9.10
CA VAL A 55 14.54 -13.92 -8.65
C VAL A 55 14.29 -13.61 -7.19
N LEU A 56 13.08 -13.16 -6.89
CA LEU A 56 12.58 -12.94 -5.54
C LEU A 56 11.81 -14.18 -5.10
N ARG A 57 12.15 -14.74 -3.94
CA ARG A 57 11.38 -15.78 -3.27
C ARG A 57 10.89 -15.26 -1.93
N PHE A 58 9.60 -15.42 -1.68
CA PHE A 58 9.00 -15.16 -0.38
C PHE A 58 8.34 -16.43 0.16
N GLU A 59 8.63 -16.76 1.41
CA GLU A 59 8.01 -17.84 2.16
C GLU A 59 7.27 -17.21 3.34
N GLY A 60 5.94 -17.22 3.31
CA GLY A 60 5.13 -16.68 4.40
C GLY A 60 5.20 -17.53 5.67
N GLU A 61 4.89 -16.93 6.82
CA GLU A 61 4.67 -17.68 8.06
C GLU A 61 3.30 -18.37 8.08
N GLU A 62 3.03 -19.21 9.09
CA GLU A 62 1.85 -20.09 9.20
C GLU A 62 0.55 -19.50 8.58
N GLY A 63 0.01 -20.19 7.57
CA GLY A 63 -1.22 -19.78 6.88
C GLY A 63 -1.00 -18.84 5.67
N THR A 64 0.20 -18.28 5.50
CA THR A 64 0.53 -17.40 4.38
C THR A 64 1.22 -18.16 3.25
N ALA A 65 0.57 -18.26 2.09
CA ALA A 65 1.14 -18.86 0.90
C ALA A 65 2.38 -18.07 0.43
N GLY A 66 3.50 -18.77 0.19
CA GLY A 66 4.70 -18.18 -0.40
C GLY A 66 4.55 -17.88 -1.89
N THR A 67 5.57 -17.25 -2.48
CA THR A 67 5.60 -16.91 -3.90
C THR A 67 7.01 -16.76 -4.45
N GLN A 68 7.12 -16.81 -5.78
CA GLN A 68 8.35 -16.51 -6.51
C GLN A 68 8.05 -15.52 -7.64
N ARG A 69 8.88 -14.49 -7.79
CA ARG A 69 8.71 -13.44 -8.80
C ARG A 69 10.04 -13.08 -9.46
N ILE A 70 9.97 -12.65 -10.71
CA ILE A 70 11.13 -12.14 -11.44
C ILE A 70 11.16 -10.63 -11.26
N VAL A 71 12.31 -10.10 -10.87
CA VAL A 71 12.58 -8.67 -10.76
C VAL A 71 13.56 -8.29 -11.86
N ARG A 72 13.26 -7.22 -12.59
CA ARG A 72 14.14 -6.66 -13.62
C ARG A 72 14.58 -5.28 -13.17
N ALA A 73 15.80 -5.19 -12.67
CA ALA A 73 16.36 -3.92 -12.23
C ALA A 73 17.07 -3.27 -13.42
N ARG A 74 16.82 -1.98 -13.59
CA ARG A 74 17.51 -1.22 -14.63
C ARG A 74 18.87 -0.73 -14.13
N PRO A 75 19.90 -0.76 -14.97
CA PRO A 75 21.27 -0.39 -14.62
C PRO A 75 21.51 1.13 -14.66
N ASP A 76 20.47 1.93 -14.83
CA ASP A 76 20.54 3.40 -14.89
C ASP A 76 19.90 4.09 -13.69
N ARG A 77 19.23 3.33 -12.81
CA ARG A 77 18.52 3.85 -11.64
C ARG A 77 18.42 2.82 -10.52
N ASP A 78 18.19 3.29 -9.31
CA ASP A 78 17.75 2.42 -8.23
C ASP A 78 16.32 1.95 -8.48
N SER A 79 16.01 0.73 -8.03
CA SER A 79 14.70 0.12 -8.22
C SER A 79 14.06 -0.18 -6.88
N HIS A 80 12.80 0.22 -6.72
CA HIS A 80 12.02 0.03 -5.51
C HIS A 80 10.80 -0.83 -5.83
N TRP A 81 10.62 -1.90 -5.06
CA TRP A 81 9.56 -2.87 -5.31
C TRP A 81 8.78 -3.18 -4.05
N ILE A 82 7.47 -3.34 -4.20
CA ILE A 82 6.57 -3.79 -3.15
C ILE A 82 5.93 -5.10 -3.60
N LEU A 83 6.07 -6.15 -2.79
CA LEU A 83 5.37 -7.41 -2.98
C LEU A 83 4.18 -7.47 -2.01
N ARG A 84 2.96 -7.52 -2.55
CA ARG A 84 1.72 -7.53 -1.77
C ARG A 84 0.78 -8.65 -2.20
N ARG A 85 -0.12 -9.07 -1.32
CA ARG A 85 -1.21 -9.98 -1.68
C ARG A 85 -2.10 -9.36 -2.76
N ASN A 86 -2.47 -10.17 -3.74
CA ASN A 86 -3.53 -9.82 -4.66
C ASN A 86 -4.85 -10.05 -3.93
N THR A 87 -5.66 -9.01 -3.75
CA THR A 87 -6.96 -9.12 -3.10
C THR A 87 -8.05 -9.60 -4.07
N GLU A 88 -7.79 -9.61 -5.37
CA GLU A 88 -8.73 -10.06 -6.41
C GLU A 88 -8.63 -11.56 -6.69
N GLU A 89 -7.44 -12.13 -6.49
CA GLU A 89 -7.18 -13.56 -6.64
C GLU A 89 -6.87 -14.14 -5.27
N HIS A 90 -7.73 -15.01 -4.74
CA HIS A 90 -7.43 -15.77 -3.53
C HIS A 90 -6.09 -16.51 -3.72
N ASP A 91 -5.07 -16.09 -2.98
CA ASP A 91 -3.66 -16.51 -3.04
C ASP A 91 -2.75 -15.91 -4.12
N GLY A 92 -3.18 -14.88 -4.84
CA GLY A 92 -2.32 -14.13 -5.75
C GLY A 92 -1.31 -13.25 -5.01
N TRP A 93 -0.18 -12.98 -5.67
CA TRP A 93 0.84 -12.03 -5.21
C TRP A 93 1.19 -11.06 -6.34
N LEU A 94 1.16 -9.76 -6.05
CA LEU A 94 1.50 -8.69 -6.96
C LEU A 94 2.85 -8.11 -6.57
N LEU A 95 3.75 -8.05 -7.54
CA LEU A 95 5.03 -7.37 -7.42
C LEU A 95 4.95 -6.07 -8.23
N LEU A 96 5.10 -4.94 -7.55
CA LEU A 96 4.93 -3.62 -8.14
C LEU A 96 6.23 -2.84 -8.02
N GLU A 97 6.72 -2.32 -9.15
CA GLU A 97 7.75 -1.28 -9.13
C GLU A 97 7.06 0.03 -8.74
N VAL A 98 7.64 0.74 -7.78
CA VAL A 98 7.09 1.99 -7.25
C VAL A 98 8.17 3.07 -7.26
N GLU A 99 7.76 4.32 -7.19
CA GLU A 99 8.68 5.44 -7.02
C GLU A 99 9.25 5.44 -5.57
N PRO A 100 10.46 5.99 -5.35
CA PRO A 100 11.12 6.00 -4.04
C PRO A 100 10.24 6.60 -2.93
N GLU A 101 9.50 7.67 -3.20
CA GLU A 101 8.65 8.35 -2.22
C GLU A 101 7.46 7.48 -1.79
N GLU A 102 6.90 6.68 -2.69
CA GLU A 102 5.84 5.72 -2.37
C GLU A 102 6.40 4.55 -1.55
N PHE A 103 7.60 4.09 -1.88
CA PHE A 103 8.30 3.07 -1.12
C PHE A 103 8.57 3.54 0.31
N GLU A 104 9.13 4.74 0.49
CA GLU A 104 9.41 5.33 1.81
C GLU A 104 8.12 5.54 2.62
N ARG A 105 7.07 6.08 2.00
CA ARG A 105 5.77 6.26 2.66
C ARG A 105 5.21 4.92 3.15
N THR A 106 5.30 3.88 2.33
CA THR A 106 4.82 2.54 2.70
C THR A 106 5.67 1.94 3.81
N ALA A 107 7.00 2.06 3.72
CA ALA A 107 7.92 1.59 4.75
C ALA A 107 7.70 2.32 6.09
N MET A 108 7.48 3.64 6.06
CA MET A 108 7.16 4.44 7.24
C MET A 108 5.80 4.09 7.84
N ALA A 109 4.75 3.97 7.03
CA ALA A 109 3.43 3.54 7.51
C ALA A 109 3.50 2.18 8.18
N LEU A 110 4.27 1.25 7.62
CA LEU A 110 4.53 -0.05 8.24
C LEU A 110 5.41 0.07 9.50
N ALA A 111 6.41 0.95 9.53
CA ALA A 111 7.21 1.14 10.74
C ALA A 111 6.40 1.77 11.89
N ALA A 112 5.45 2.64 11.60
CA ALA A 112 4.58 3.29 12.59
C ALA A 112 3.61 2.30 13.27
N ILE A 113 3.21 1.22 12.59
CA ILE A 113 2.36 0.16 13.16
C ILE A 113 3.13 -0.70 14.20
N ARG A 114 4.46 -0.51 14.36
CA ARG A 114 5.30 -1.32 15.26
C ARG A 114 5.02 -1.09 16.75
N ASP A 115 4.41 0.03 17.13
CA ASP A 115 4.25 0.44 18.53
C ASP A 115 2.80 0.32 19.05
N LEU A 116 1.88 -0.28 18.30
CA LEU A 116 0.55 -0.60 18.84
C LEU A 116 0.61 -1.96 19.56
N PRO A 117 0.41 -2.02 20.89
CA PRO A 117 0.40 -3.28 21.61
C PRO A 117 -0.71 -4.19 21.08
N ALA A 118 -0.36 -5.45 20.86
CA ALA A 118 -1.33 -6.47 20.53
C ALA A 118 -2.31 -6.64 21.71
N TRP A 119 -3.57 -6.30 21.44
CA TRP A 119 -4.76 -6.43 22.29
C TRP A 119 -5.02 -5.23 23.21
N GLY A 120 -5.64 -4.20 22.64
CA GLY A 120 -6.50 -3.29 23.39
C GLY A 120 -7.87 -3.94 23.67
N THR A 121 -8.42 -3.65 24.83
CA THR A 121 -9.81 -3.90 25.20
C THR A 121 -10.77 -3.05 24.35
N VAL A 122 -12.08 -3.29 24.43
CA VAL A 122 -13.08 -2.50 23.68
C VAL A 122 -13.00 -1.00 24.04
N ASP A 123 -12.62 -0.68 25.27
CA ASP A 123 -12.43 0.70 25.72
C ASP A 123 -11.19 1.36 25.07
N ASP A 124 -10.14 0.58 24.77
CA ASP A 124 -8.95 1.08 24.06
C ASP A 124 -9.24 1.33 22.57
N LEU A 125 -10.19 0.59 21.99
CA LEU A 125 -10.68 0.78 20.62
C LEU A 125 -11.58 2.02 20.49
N ASP A 126 -12.37 2.33 21.52
CA ASP A 126 -13.19 3.54 21.59
C ASP A 126 -12.33 4.80 21.81
N GLU A 127 -11.23 4.72 22.58
CA GLU A 127 -10.23 5.80 22.68
C GLU A 127 -9.43 5.98 21.37
N GLU A 128 -9.04 4.90 20.68
CA GLU A 128 -8.41 4.98 19.37
C GLU A 128 -9.35 5.57 18.30
N LEU A 129 -10.64 5.20 18.33
CA LEU A 129 -11.65 5.74 17.42
C LEU A 129 -11.89 7.24 17.70
N ALA A 130 -11.93 7.64 18.97
CA ALA A 130 -12.03 9.05 19.36
C ALA A 130 -10.77 9.85 18.95
N ALA A 131 -9.57 9.29 19.09
CA ALA A 131 -8.32 9.94 18.66
C ALA A 131 -8.19 10.06 17.14
N LEU A 132 -8.68 9.08 16.38
CA LEU A 132 -8.78 9.13 14.92
C LEU A 132 -9.79 10.19 14.44
N LEU A 133 -10.91 10.33 15.14
CA LEU A 133 -11.91 11.36 14.88
C LEU A 133 -11.42 12.77 15.30
N GLU A 134 -10.61 12.88 16.36
CA GLU A 134 -9.96 14.14 16.74
C GLU A 134 -8.89 14.58 15.73
N LEU A 135 -8.11 13.63 15.18
CA LEU A 135 -7.18 13.87 14.07
C LEU A 135 -7.89 14.34 12.79
N GLU A 136 -9.14 13.93 12.55
CA GLU A 136 -9.98 14.45 11.45
C GLU A 136 -10.46 15.90 11.69
N THR A 137 -10.48 16.37 12.94
CA THR A 137 -10.79 17.77 13.27
C THR A 137 -9.58 18.72 13.24
N ASP A 138 -8.36 18.24 13.51
CA ASP A 138 -7.15 19.09 13.50
C ASP A 138 -6.34 19.02 12.19
N HIS A 139 -6.64 18.07 11.28
CA HIS A 139 -6.23 18.16 9.86
C HIS A 139 -7.20 19.01 9.02
N ALA A 140 -7.50 20.20 9.52
CA ALA A 140 -7.88 21.35 8.69
C ALA A 140 -6.68 21.94 7.92
N LEU A 141 -5.69 21.12 7.55
CA LEU A 141 -4.88 21.40 6.38
C LEU A 141 -5.70 20.94 5.17
N ALA A 142 -6.62 21.83 4.80
CA ALA A 142 -7.33 21.77 3.55
C ALA A 142 -6.34 21.36 2.44
N PRO A 143 -6.61 20.30 1.65
CA PRO A 143 -5.99 20.22 0.34
C PRO A 143 -6.31 21.56 -0.33
N GLU A 144 -5.31 22.22 -0.92
CA GLU A 144 -5.52 23.46 -1.67
C GLU A 144 -6.72 23.23 -2.60
N MET A 145 -7.86 23.82 -2.21
CA MET A 145 -9.07 23.64 -2.97
C MET A 145 -8.80 24.24 -4.34
N PRO A 146 -9.21 23.57 -5.43
CA PRO A 146 -9.37 24.30 -6.68
C PRO A 146 -10.24 25.53 -6.36
N PRO A 147 -9.92 26.73 -6.86
CA PRO A 147 -10.59 27.98 -6.49
C PRO A 147 -12.07 28.07 -6.90
N PHE A 148 -12.69 26.94 -7.25
CA PHE A 148 -14.07 26.75 -7.65
C PHE A 148 -14.60 25.38 -7.19
N ALA A 149 -14.21 24.88 -6.01
CA ALA A 149 -14.83 23.68 -5.46
C ALA A 149 -16.34 23.92 -5.28
N ASP A 150 -17.15 23.15 -5.98
CA ASP A 150 -18.61 23.29 -5.93
C ASP A 150 -19.11 22.97 -4.52
N GLU A 151 -19.61 23.99 -3.80
CA GLU A 151 -20.09 23.86 -2.41
C GLU A 151 -21.14 22.74 -2.27
N HIS A 152 -21.87 22.44 -3.34
CA HIS A 152 -22.81 21.33 -3.38
C HIS A 152 -22.10 19.97 -3.30
N ALA A 153 -21.01 19.78 -4.04
CA ALA A 153 -20.23 18.55 -4.02
C ALA A 153 -19.63 18.29 -2.63
N LEU A 154 -19.14 19.35 -1.98
CA LEU A 154 -18.56 19.26 -0.64
C LEU A 154 -19.61 18.92 0.42
N ARG A 155 -20.82 19.47 0.30
CA ARG A 155 -21.95 19.12 1.18
C ARG A 155 -22.33 17.64 1.03
N LEU A 156 -22.42 17.16 -0.21
CA LEU A 156 -22.72 15.75 -0.51
C LEU A 156 -21.64 14.80 0.03
N ARG A 157 -20.35 15.17 -0.09
CA ARG A 157 -19.24 14.43 0.52
C ARG A 157 -19.43 14.31 2.03
N ARG A 158 -19.71 15.41 2.71
CA ARG A 158 -19.91 15.43 4.17
C ARG A 158 -21.10 14.57 4.61
N GLU A 159 -22.24 14.71 3.93
CA GLU A 159 -23.43 13.90 4.20
C GLU A 159 -23.16 12.40 4.00
N GLY A 160 -22.35 12.03 2.99
CA GLY A 160 -21.92 10.66 2.77
C GLY A 160 -21.06 10.11 3.93
N MET A 161 -20.11 10.89 4.43
CA MET A 161 -19.28 10.50 5.57
C MET A 161 -20.08 10.37 6.87
N GLU A 162 -21.02 11.30 7.13
CA GLU A 162 -21.89 11.23 8.31
C GLU A 162 -22.77 9.97 8.31
N ARG A 163 -23.28 9.57 7.15
CA ARG A 163 -24.07 8.34 7.00
C ARG A 163 -23.22 7.09 7.20
N LEU A 164 -21.97 7.11 6.72
CA LEU A 164 -21.01 6.04 6.95
C LEU A 164 -20.75 5.84 8.44
N GLY A 165 -20.53 6.93 9.19
CA GLY A 165 -20.36 6.89 10.64
C GLY A 165 -21.59 6.36 11.41
N ARG A 166 -22.79 6.43 10.82
CA ARG A 166 -24.04 5.87 11.37
C ARG A 166 -24.33 4.44 10.90
N GLY A 167 -23.45 3.85 10.08
CA GLY A 167 -23.65 2.51 9.50
C GLY A 167 -24.66 2.44 8.35
N ASP A 168 -25.14 3.58 7.84
CA ASP A 168 -25.98 3.66 6.63
C ASP A 168 -25.10 3.60 5.38
N TYR A 169 -24.54 2.41 5.10
CA TYR A 169 -23.58 2.23 4.01
C TYR A 169 -24.18 2.45 2.61
N ALA A 170 -25.47 2.10 2.42
CA ALA A 170 -26.16 2.34 1.16
C ALA A 170 -26.38 3.83 0.92
N GLY A 171 -26.87 4.57 1.92
CA GLY A 171 -27.05 6.02 1.82
C GLY A 171 -25.72 6.79 1.77
N ALA A 172 -24.66 6.27 2.40
CA ALA A 172 -23.32 6.83 2.30
C ALA A 172 -22.77 6.73 0.88
N LEU A 173 -22.90 5.56 0.24
CA LEU A 173 -22.46 5.34 -1.13
C LEU A 173 -23.15 6.30 -2.11
N GLU A 174 -24.48 6.44 -1.99
CA GLU A 174 -25.28 7.33 -2.84
C GLU A 174 -24.75 8.78 -2.80
N ARG A 175 -24.52 9.33 -1.60
CA ARG A 175 -24.06 10.72 -1.45
C ARG A 175 -22.63 10.94 -1.91
N LEU A 176 -21.75 9.95 -1.74
CA LEU A 176 -20.38 10.02 -2.25
C LEU A 176 -20.34 9.93 -3.78
N GLU A 177 -21.19 9.09 -4.40
CA GLU A 177 -21.30 9.02 -5.86
C GLU A 177 -21.87 10.31 -6.47
N GLU A 178 -22.88 10.92 -5.85
CA GLU A 178 -23.40 12.24 -6.28
C GLU A 178 -22.34 13.34 -6.16
N SER A 179 -21.54 13.33 -5.09
CA SER A 179 -20.41 14.26 -4.92
C SER A 179 -19.39 14.13 -6.07
N LEU A 180 -19.04 12.88 -6.45
CA LEU A 180 -18.08 12.59 -7.52
C LEU A 180 -18.55 12.99 -8.91
N GLN A 181 -19.87 13.01 -9.15
CA GLN A 181 -20.43 13.46 -10.42
C GLN A 181 -20.25 14.97 -10.62
N ILE A 182 -20.22 15.73 -9.52
CA ILE A 182 -20.06 17.19 -9.55
C ILE A 182 -18.57 17.56 -9.50
N LEU A 183 -17.82 16.94 -8.58
CA LEU A 183 -16.40 17.17 -8.42
C LEU A 183 -15.66 15.84 -8.32
N PRO A 184 -14.93 15.43 -9.37
CA PRO A 184 -14.09 14.25 -9.34
C PRO A 184 -13.01 14.39 -8.27
N ASP A 185 -13.01 13.47 -7.31
CA ASP A 185 -12.10 13.44 -6.18
C ASP A 185 -11.63 11.99 -5.99
N THR A 186 -10.32 11.76 -6.11
CA THR A 186 -9.74 10.42 -6.07
C THR A 186 -9.93 9.73 -4.73
N GLU A 187 -9.95 10.49 -3.64
CA GLU A 187 -10.14 9.98 -2.28
C GLU A 187 -11.61 9.55 -2.06
N VAL A 188 -12.55 10.36 -2.55
CA VAL A 188 -13.99 10.04 -2.50
C VAL A 188 -14.31 8.86 -3.41
N ALA A 189 -13.65 8.75 -4.57
CA ALA A 189 -13.84 7.65 -5.53
C ALA A 189 -13.40 6.30 -4.97
N ASP A 190 -12.25 6.25 -4.30
CA ASP A 190 -11.76 5.03 -3.65
C ASP A 190 -12.72 4.58 -2.53
N ARG A 191 -13.18 5.52 -1.68
CA ARG A 191 -14.16 5.21 -0.63
C ARG A 191 -15.48 4.67 -1.22
N ALA A 192 -16.04 5.34 -2.23
CA ALA A 192 -17.25 4.86 -2.90
C ALA A 192 -17.07 3.46 -3.52
N ALA A 193 -15.92 3.17 -4.12
CA ALA A 193 -15.63 1.85 -4.68
C ALA A 193 -15.63 0.74 -3.59
N ARG A 194 -15.01 1.00 -2.43
CA ARG A 194 -15.00 0.06 -1.30
C ARG A 194 -16.39 -0.21 -0.74
N LEU A 195 -17.18 0.84 -0.52
CA LEU A 195 -18.58 0.74 -0.08
C LEU A 195 -19.43 -0.10 -1.05
N ARG A 196 -19.25 0.11 -2.36
CA ARG A 196 -19.95 -0.65 -3.40
C ARG A 196 -19.61 -2.14 -3.35
N SER A 197 -18.34 -2.48 -3.14
CA SER A 197 -17.92 -3.88 -2.98
C SER A 197 -18.50 -4.49 -1.71
N TYR A 198 -18.51 -3.77 -0.59
CA TYR A 198 -19.10 -4.22 0.67
C TYR A 198 -20.60 -4.53 0.52
N LEU A 199 -21.38 -3.63 -0.09
CA LEU A 199 -22.83 -3.82 -0.28
C LEU A 199 -23.14 -4.99 -1.23
N ARG A 200 -22.30 -5.26 -2.22
CA ARG A 200 -22.43 -6.45 -3.09
C ARG A 200 -22.25 -7.75 -2.32
N LEU A 201 -21.30 -7.79 -1.38
CA LEU A 201 -21.04 -8.97 -0.54
C LEU A 201 -22.16 -9.23 0.48
N GLN A 202 -22.94 -8.21 0.83
CA GLN A 202 -24.09 -8.32 1.76
C GLN A 202 -25.42 -8.66 1.07
N SER A 203 -25.48 -8.60 -0.25
CA SER A 203 -26.67 -8.99 -1.00
C SER A 203 -26.62 -10.51 -1.21
N PRO A 204 -27.61 -11.29 -0.70
CA PRO A 204 -27.60 -12.76 -0.79
C PRO A 204 -27.73 -13.31 -2.21
#